data_AF-E8JNG0-F1
#
_entry.id   AF-E8JNG0-F1
#
_cell.length_a   1.000
_cell.length_b   1.000
_cell.length_c   1.000
_cell.angle_alpha   90.00
_cell.angle_beta   90.00
_cell.angle_gamma   90.00
#
_symmetry.space_group_name_H-M   'P 1'
#
loop_
_entity.id
_entity.type
_entity.pdbx_description
1 polymer ?
#
loop_
_entity_poly.entity_id
_entity_poly.type
_entity_poly.pdbx_seq_one_letter_code
_entity_poly.pdbx_strand_id
1 'polypeptide(L)' 'MVKRGSSYLRYALIQAAKLISIYSPHFKAYLKLKISQGKHYNVAVTLVAKKLIRIIYHLLKNYQTFDEAKLR' A
#
# COMPACT_ATOMS: atom_id res chain seq x y z
N MET A 1 6.75 1.28 8.10
CA MET A 1 5.54 1.21 8.95
C MET A 1 6.01 1.26 10.39
N VAL A 2 5.42 2.11 11.24
CA VAL A 2 5.85 2.22 12.64
C VAL A 2 5.51 0.91 13.35
N LYS A 3 6.39 0.42 14.22
CA LYS A 3 6.18 -0.82 15.01
C LYS A 3 5.34 -0.54 16.27
N ARG A 4 4.19 0.10 16.10
CA ARG A 4 3.24 0.40 17.18
C ARG A 4 1.83 -0.07 16.78
N GLY A 5 1.01 -0.40 17.78
CA GLY A 5 -0.36 -0.92 17.58
C GLY A 5 -0.41 -2.41 17.23
N SER A 6 -1.57 -2.86 16.74
CA SER A 6 -1.86 -4.28 16.47
C SER A 6 -0.88 -4.91 15.48
N SER A 7 -0.25 -6.02 15.89
CA SER A 7 0.60 -6.86 15.03
C SER A 7 -0.21 -7.53 13.92
N TYR A 8 -1.40 -8.06 14.25
CA TYR A 8 -2.30 -8.72 13.31
C TYR A 8 -2.75 -7.79 12.19
N LEU A 9 -3.14 -6.56 12.54
CA LEU A 9 -3.56 -5.58 11.54
C LEU A 9 -2.41 -5.22 10.58
N ARG A 10 -1.20 -5.02 11.12
CA ARG A 10 -0.01 -4.78 10.30
C ARG A 10 0.28 -5.95 9.36
N TYR A 11 0.14 -7.17 9.84
CA TYR A 11 0.33 -8.37 9.02
C TYR A 11 -0.69 -8.43 7.88
N ALA A 12 -1.98 -8.26 8.18
CA ALA A 12 -3.06 -8.26 7.18
C ALA A 12 -2.84 -7.20 6.10
N LEU A 13 -2.44 -5.98 6.50
CA LEU A 13 -2.15 -4.88 5.56
C LEU A 13 -0.95 -5.17 4.66
N ILE A 14 0.07 -5.86 5.17
CA ILE A 14 1.22 -6.28 4.34
C ILE A 14 0.81 -7.33 3.33
N GLN A 15 -0.04 -8.29 3.70
CA GLN A 15 -0.54 -9.29 2.75
C GLN A 15 -1.46 -8.65 1.69
N ALA A 16 -2.34 -7.75 2.09
CA ALA A 16 -3.17 -6.97 1.16
C ALA A 16 -2.30 -6.16 0.18
N ALA A 17 -1.23 -5.51 0.67
CA ALA A 17 -0.32 -4.75 -0.18
C ALA A 17 0.40 -5.61 -1.24
N LYS A 18 0.74 -6.86 -0.91
CA LYS A 18 1.32 -7.81 -1.89
C LYS A 18 0.30 -8.16 -2.98
N LEU A 19 -0.92 -8.51 -2.59
CA LEU A 19 -1.99 -8.86 -3.53
C LEU A 19 -2.35 -7.68 -4.44
N ILE A 20 -2.53 -6.50 -3.87
CA ILE A 20 -2.82 -5.28 -4.65
C ILE A 20 -1.70 -4.95 -5.63
N SER A 21 -0.43 -5.22 -5.28
CA SER A 21 0.69 -5.01 -6.23
C SER A 21 0.69 -6.00 -7.41
N ILE A 22 -0.08 -7.09 -7.33
CA ILE A 22 -0.26 -8.04 -8.43
C ILE A 22 -1.43 -7.59 -9.32
N TYR A 23 -2.56 -7.22 -8.71
CA TYR A 23 -3.81 -6.93 -9.42
C TYR A 23 -3.93 -5.49 -9.92
N SER A 24 -3.42 -4.50 -9.18
CA SER A 24 -3.47 -3.09 -9.60
C SER A 24 -2.18 -2.68 -10.34
N PRO A 25 -2.29 -2.11 -11.55
CA PRO A 25 -1.13 -1.61 -12.30
C PRO A 25 -0.45 -0.42 -11.60
N HIS A 26 -1.18 0.46 -10.93
CA HIS A 26 -0.60 1.64 -10.25
C HIS A 26 0.24 1.23 -9.05
N PHE A 27 -0.24 0.29 -8.22
CA PHE A 27 0.53 -0.19 -7.08
C PHE A 27 1.72 -1.04 -7.52
N LYS A 28 1.59 -1.82 -8.60
CA LYS A 28 2.71 -2.53 -9.23
C LYS A 28 3.81 -1.57 -9.70
N ALA A 29 3.44 -0.49 -10.38
CA ALA A 29 4.37 0.54 -10.81
C ALA A 29 5.05 1.22 -9.62
N TYR A 30 4.29 1.55 -8.57
CA TYR A 30 4.83 2.15 -7.35
C TYR A 30 5.80 1.21 -6.62
N LEU A 31 5.50 -0.09 -6.54
CA LEU A 31 6.41 -1.09 -5.96
C LEU A 31 7.72 -1.17 -6.75
N LYS A 32 7.64 -1.28 -8.08
CA LYS A 32 8.81 -1.30 -8.96
C LYS A 32 9.66 -0.05 -8.81
N LEU A 33 9.04 1.12 -8.73
CA LEU A 33 9.73 2.39 -8.49
C LEU A 33 10.45 2.40 -7.13
N LYS A 34 9.88 1.82 -6.08
CA LYS A 34 10.57 1.69 -4.78
C LYS A 34 11.74 0.71 -4.83
N ILE A 35 11.62 -0.36 -5.59
CA ILE A 35 12.73 -1.31 -5.80
C ILE A 35 13.85 -0.66 -6.62
N SER A 36 13.52 0.07 -7.69
CA SER A 36 14.53 0.76 -8.51
C SER A 36 15.26 1.88 -7.76
N GLN A 37 14.64 2.46 -6.73
CA GLN A 37 15.28 3.37 -5.77
C GLN A 37 16.24 2.67 -4.79
N GLY A 38 16.56 1.39 -5.00
CA GLY A 38 17.48 0.60 -4.18
C GLY A 38 16.88 0.11 -2.86
N LYS A 39 15.55 0.14 -2.69
CA LYS A 39 14.92 -0.40 -1.47
C LYS A 39 14.74 -1.90 -1.58
N HIS A 40 15.12 -2.61 -0.51
CA HIS A 40 14.86 -4.05 -0.39
C HIS A 40 13.36 -4.36 -0.54
N TYR A 41 13.02 -5.49 -1.17
CA TYR A 41 11.64 -5.87 -1.49
C TYR A 41 10.68 -5.74 -0.31
N ASN A 42 11.03 -6.29 0.86
CA ASN A 42 10.18 -6.22 2.06
C ASN A 42 9.94 -4.77 2.54
N VAL A 43 10.93 -3.90 2.36
CA VAL A 43 10.80 -2.47 2.67
C VAL A 43 9.90 -1.79 1.65
N ALA A 44 10.05 -2.11 0.37
CA ALA A 44 9.21 -1.61 -0.71
C ALA A 44 7.73 -2.00 -0.50
N VAL A 45 7.45 -3.26 -0.16
CA VAL A 45 6.09 -3.73 0.20
C VAL A 45 5.54 -2.97 1.41
N THR A 46 6.38 -2.70 2.41
CA THR A 46 5.98 -1.89 3.58
C THR A 46 5.63 -0.44 3.19
N LEU A 47 6.30 0.12 2.18
CA LEU A 47 5.97 1.45 1.64
C LEU A 47 4.66 1.43 0.84
N VAL A 48 4.40 0.36 0.09
CA VAL A 48 3.11 0.14 -0.59
C VAL A 48 1.99 0.07 0.45
N ALA A 49 2.13 -0.75 1.48
CA ALA A 49 1.14 -0.85 2.57
C ALA A 49 0.88 0.51 3.21
N LYS A 50 1.93 1.32 3.43
CA LYS A 50 1.78 2.69 3.96
C LYS A 50 0.99 3.61 3.01
N LYS A 51 1.17 3.49 1.68
CA LYS A 51 0.37 4.22 0.69
C LYS A 51 -1.08 3.75 0.72
N LEU A 52 -1.31 2.44 0.74
CA LEU A 52 -2.63 1.82 0.80
C LEU A 52 -3.45 2.29 2.02
N ILE A 53 -2.87 2.26 3.21
CA ILE A 53 -3.55 2.70 4.44
C ILE A 53 -4.00 4.16 4.36
N ARG A 54 -3.18 5.03 3.77
CA ARG A 54 -3.54 6.45 3.60
C ARG A 54 -4.73 6.62 2.65
N ILE A 55 -4.78 5.83 1.58
CA ILE A 55 -5.90 5.84 0.64
C ILE A 55 -7.17 5.34 1.32
N ILE A 56 -7.11 4.18 2.01
CA ILE A 56 -8.24 3.65 2.77
C ILE A 56 -8.76 4.69 3.76
N TYR A 57 -7.87 5.31 4.53
CA TYR A 57 -8.25 6.36 5.49
C TYR A 57 -8.92 7.56 4.81
N HIS A 58 -8.39 8.03 3.69
CA HIS A 58 -8.98 9.14 2.92
C HIS A 58 -10.38 8.79 2.40
N LEU A 59 -10.55 7.58 1.84
CA LEU A 59 -11.82 7.11 1.31
C LEU A 59 -12.88 7.00 2.41
N LEU A 60 -12.52 6.41 3.56
CA LEU A 60 -13.42 6.29 4.70
C LEU A 60 -13.78 7.65 5.30
N LYS A 61 -12.82 8.57 5.39
CA LYS A 61 -13.06 9.91 5.94
C LYS A 61 -13.97 10.76 5.05
N ASN A 62 -13.86 10.60 3.73
CA ASN A 62 -14.63 11.39 2.76
C ASN A 62 -15.86 10.65 2.23
N TYR A 63 -16.16 9.45 2.74
CA TYR A 63 -17.24 8.57 2.25
C TYR A 63 -17.20 8.34 0.74
N GLN A 64 -16.00 8.17 0.20
CA GLN A 64 -15.77 7.97 -1.23
C GLN A 64 -15.52 6.49 -1.53
N THR A 65 -15.97 6.05 -2.70
CA THR A 65 -15.63 4.73 -3.23
C THR A 65 -14.22 4.73 -3.81
N PHE A 66 -13.57 3.56 -3.82
CA PHE A 66 -12.28 3.39 -4.44
C PHE A 66 -12.41 3.52 -5.97
N ASP A 67 -11.59 4.39 -6.54
CA ASP A 67 -11.51 4.60 -7.98
C ASP A 67 -10.03 4.62 -8.39
N GLU A 68 -9.63 3.62 -9.15
CA GLU A 68 -8.25 3.41 -9.59
C GLU A 68 -7.77 4.57 -10.48
N ALA A 69 -8.64 5.19 -11.27
CA ALA A 69 -8.27 6.31 -12.16
C ALA A 69 -7.85 7.56 -11.38
N LYS A 70 -8.27 7.68 -10.11
CA LYS A 70 -7.93 8.80 -9.22
C LYS A 70 -6.60 8.59 -8.48
N LEU A 71 -5.96 7.42 -8.60
CA LEU A 71 -4.63 7.18 -8.05
C LEU A 71 -3.55 7.85 -8.92
N ARG A 72 -3.27 9.13 -8.61
CA ARG A 72 -2.06 9.82 -9.07
C ARG A 72 -0.91 9.69 -8.06
#